data_AF-A0A9W9S5W7-F1
#
_entry.id   AF-A0A9W9S5W7-F1
#
_cell.length_a   1.000
_cell.length_b   1.000
_cell.length_c   1.000
_cell.angle_alpha   90.00
_cell.angle_beta   90.00
_cell.angle_gamma   90.00
#
_symmetry.space_group_name_H-M   'P 1'
#
loop_
_entity.id
_entity.type
_entity.pdbx_description
1 polymer ?
#
loop_
_entity_poly.entity_id
_entity_poly.type
_entity_poly.pdbx_seq_one_letter_code
_entity_poly.pdbx_strand_id
1 'polypeptide(L)'
;MLSSARGGMHPANATHFAVKALPGVPGEAVFFANPYNNHHECEGRSQISPLSPDAQAKIIVPLLLEAFVNRFDEPGVIPQMGSNMEPFAPFTWSTTDESLAQAVSRRCQEIGIRRELCDVAVTTAEELRSAEACWTRWSKALVEAMAMFDLPDDGAENVEMICMNCGFTPSMDKPLQPCSRCLQVSYCSRECQTANAEAHGPECVPGID
;
A
#
# COMPACT_ATOMS: atom_id res chain seq x y z
N MET A 1 -0.13 36.56 11.91
CA MET A 1 -0.99 35.80 10.98
C MET A 1 -1.15 34.40 11.57
N LEU A 2 -2.39 33.95 11.64
CA LEU A 2 -2.91 32.96 12.60
C LEU A 2 -2.27 31.57 12.44
N SER A 3 -1.64 31.10 13.51
CA SER A 3 -1.32 29.69 13.73
C SER A 3 -2.65 28.94 13.91
N SER A 4 -2.99 28.08 12.96
CA SER A 4 -4.16 27.21 13.06
C SER A 4 -3.83 26.12 14.07
N ALA A 5 -4.36 26.27 15.29
CA ALA A 5 -4.25 25.28 16.34
C ALA A 5 -4.88 23.96 15.84
N ARG A 6 -4.05 22.91 15.72
CA ARG A 6 -4.54 21.53 15.53
C ARG A 6 -5.46 21.21 16.71
N GLY A 7 -6.77 21.13 16.46
CA GLY A 7 -7.74 20.62 17.42
C GLY A 7 -7.31 19.23 17.86
N GLY A 8 -7.42 18.95 19.16
CA GLY A 8 -6.88 17.75 19.81
C GLY A 8 -7.32 16.47 19.11
N MET A 9 -6.39 15.84 18.40
CA MET A 9 -6.58 14.56 17.75
C MET A 9 -5.95 13.48 18.62
N HIS A 10 -6.70 12.42 18.90
CA HIS A 10 -6.22 11.31 19.73
C HIS A 10 -4.98 10.66 19.08
N PRO A 11 -3.88 10.44 19.82
CA PRO A 11 -2.65 9.81 19.30
C PRO A 11 -2.88 8.43 18.67
N ALA A 12 -3.97 7.75 19.03
CA ALA A 12 -4.33 6.44 18.53
C ALA A 12 -4.65 6.40 17.01
N ASN A 13 -4.94 7.55 16.38
CA ASN A 13 -5.50 7.59 15.02
C ASN A 13 -4.64 8.38 14.02
N ALA A 14 -3.33 8.47 14.29
CA ALA A 14 -2.34 9.05 13.39
C ALA A 14 -1.46 7.96 12.79
N THR A 15 -1.31 7.98 11.47
CA THR A 15 -0.50 6.99 10.74
C THR A 15 0.52 7.69 9.86
N HIS A 16 1.79 7.30 10.01
CA HIS A 16 2.84 7.60 9.04
C HIS A 16 2.87 6.49 7.99
N PHE A 17 3.02 6.83 6.72
CA PHE A 17 3.30 5.87 5.66
C PHE A 17 4.56 6.25 4.87
N ALA A 18 5.28 5.22 4.44
CA ALA A 18 6.45 5.35 3.60
C ALA A 18 6.55 4.19 2.61
N VAL A 19 7.04 4.49 1.41
CA VAL A 19 7.48 3.46 0.45
C VAL A 19 8.82 2.91 0.93
N LYS A 20 8.91 1.60 1.08
CA LYS A 20 10.11 0.91 1.58
C LYS A 20 10.41 -0.30 0.71
N ALA A 21 11.69 -0.47 0.35
CA ALA A 21 12.17 -1.71 -0.23
C ALA A 21 12.02 -2.85 0.77
N LEU A 22 11.53 -3.99 0.32
CA LEU A 22 11.36 -5.15 1.18
C LEU A 22 12.71 -5.86 1.41
N PRO A 23 13.08 -6.20 2.66
CA PRO A 23 14.31 -6.93 2.93
C PRO A 23 14.28 -8.32 2.31
N GLY A 24 15.28 -8.65 1.49
CA GLY A 24 15.48 -10.01 0.97
C GLY A 24 14.45 -10.48 -0.05
N VAL A 25 13.51 -9.63 -0.46
CA VAL A 25 12.57 -9.93 -1.56
C VAL A 25 12.47 -8.73 -2.50
N PRO A 26 12.30 -8.94 -3.82
CA PRO A 26 12.16 -7.82 -4.76
C PRO A 26 10.87 -7.03 -4.57
N GLY A 27 10.94 -5.76 -4.98
CA GLY A 27 9.82 -4.81 -4.92
C GLY A 27 9.83 -3.92 -3.68
N GLU A 28 8.92 -2.98 -3.68
CA GLU A 28 8.65 -2.07 -2.58
C GLU A 28 7.25 -2.31 -2.02
N ALA A 29 7.09 -2.00 -0.75
CA ALA A 29 5.81 -1.99 -0.08
C ALA A 29 5.55 -0.61 0.52
N VAL A 30 4.27 -0.31 0.75
CA VAL A 30 3.89 0.82 1.57
C VAL A 30 3.85 0.34 3.01
N PHE A 31 4.78 0.81 3.81
CA PHE A 31 4.82 0.53 5.24
C PHE A 31 4.05 1.61 6.00
N PHE A 32 3.15 1.18 6.86
CA PHE A 32 2.33 2.03 7.72
C PHE A 32 2.75 1.84 9.16
N ALA A 33 2.94 2.93 9.90
CA ALA A 33 3.21 2.87 11.33
C ALA A 33 2.44 3.95 12.05
N ASN A 34 1.79 3.57 13.16
CA ASN A 34 1.31 4.53 14.13
C ASN A 34 2.49 4.93 15.05
N PRO A 35 2.91 6.21 15.04
CA PRO A 35 4.08 6.67 15.80
C PRO A 35 3.95 6.56 17.34
N TYR A 36 2.74 6.33 17.86
CA TYR A 36 2.42 6.44 19.27
C TYR A 36 2.16 5.10 19.96
N ASN A 37 1.83 4.03 19.21
CA ASN A 37 1.47 2.73 19.79
C ASN A 37 2.20 1.53 19.17
N ASN A 38 3.19 1.74 18.29
CA ASN A 38 3.94 0.69 17.58
C ASN A 38 3.13 -0.19 16.63
N HIS A 39 1.85 0.12 16.42
CA HIS A 39 1.05 -0.59 15.41
C HIS A 39 1.62 -0.32 14.03
N HIS A 40 1.73 -1.37 13.22
CA HIS A 40 2.23 -1.26 11.86
C HIS A 40 1.59 -2.28 10.94
N GLU A 41 1.57 -1.93 9.66
CA GLU A 41 1.07 -2.73 8.55
C GLU A 41 2.00 -2.54 7.35
N CYS A 42 1.93 -3.45 6.39
CA CYS A 42 2.77 -3.40 5.20
C CYS A 42 1.97 -3.98 4.05
N GLU A 43 1.71 -3.17 3.02
CA GLU A 43 0.90 -3.57 1.87
C GLU A 43 1.62 -3.35 0.56
N GLY A 44 1.31 -4.21 -0.41
CA GLY A 44 1.88 -4.18 -1.76
C GLY A 44 3.24 -4.88 -1.89
N ARG A 45 3.66 -5.07 -3.15
CA ARG A 45 4.95 -5.65 -3.59
C ARG A 45 5.33 -5.10 -4.97
N SER A 46 5.21 -3.79 -5.14
CA SER A 46 5.24 -3.10 -6.43
C SER A 46 6.53 -2.31 -6.62
N GLN A 47 6.88 -1.98 -7.85
CA GLN A 47 7.80 -0.88 -8.10
C GLN A 47 7.03 0.44 -8.00
N ILE A 48 7.29 1.20 -6.92
CA ILE A 48 6.63 2.49 -6.65
C ILE A 48 7.59 3.63 -6.95
N SER A 49 8.86 3.46 -6.61
CA SER A 49 9.97 4.30 -7.03
C SER A 49 10.52 3.80 -8.38
N PRO A 50 10.87 4.68 -9.34
CA PRO A 50 11.01 6.13 -9.25
C PRO A 50 9.81 6.91 -9.81
N LEU A 51 8.59 6.38 -9.70
CA LEU A 51 7.42 7.00 -10.32
C LEU A 51 7.20 8.44 -9.81
N SER A 52 6.58 9.29 -10.63
CA SER A 52 6.16 10.62 -10.20
C SER A 52 5.18 10.56 -9.00
N PRO A 53 5.11 11.57 -8.13
CA PRO A 53 4.22 11.57 -6.97
C PRO A 53 2.75 11.24 -7.30
N ASP A 54 2.19 11.77 -8.40
CA ASP A 54 0.82 11.47 -8.81
C ASP A 54 0.64 10.00 -9.27
N ALA A 55 1.67 9.40 -9.87
CA ALA A 55 1.65 7.99 -10.22
C ALA A 55 1.80 7.10 -8.98
N GLN A 56 2.67 7.47 -8.03
CA GLN A 56 2.76 6.79 -6.74
C GLN A 56 1.43 6.85 -5.99
N ALA A 57 0.77 8.02 -5.94
CA ALA A 57 -0.51 8.20 -5.26
C ALA A 57 -1.62 7.27 -5.80
N LYS A 58 -1.63 6.99 -7.11
CA LYS A 58 -2.58 6.03 -7.71
C LYS A 58 -2.40 4.60 -7.20
N ILE A 59 -1.19 4.23 -6.78
CA ILE A 59 -0.86 2.92 -6.19
C ILE A 59 -1.06 2.95 -4.68
N ILE A 60 -0.56 3.98 -4.01
CA ILE A 60 -0.55 4.11 -2.54
C ILE A 60 -1.97 4.24 -1.97
N VAL A 61 -2.87 4.99 -2.61
CA VAL A 61 -4.21 5.22 -2.05
C VAL A 61 -5.04 3.92 -1.94
N PRO A 62 -5.10 3.05 -2.97
CA PRO A 62 -5.71 1.73 -2.82
C PRO A 62 -5.08 0.91 -1.69
N LEU A 63 -3.75 0.86 -1.58
CA LEU A 63 -3.06 0.11 -0.52
C LEU A 63 -3.33 0.68 0.87
N LEU A 64 -3.38 2.01 1.01
CA LEU A 64 -3.81 2.68 2.24
C LEU A 64 -5.21 2.23 2.64
N LEU A 65 -6.16 2.21 1.72
CA LEU A 65 -7.53 1.79 2.02
C LEU A 65 -7.62 0.30 2.34
N GLU A 66 -6.89 -0.54 1.61
CA GLU A 66 -6.85 -1.99 1.78
C GLU A 66 -6.37 -2.38 3.18
N ALA A 67 -5.30 -1.74 3.67
CA ALA A 67 -4.74 -1.92 5.00
C ALA A 67 -5.84 -1.80 6.10
N PHE A 68 -6.75 -0.83 5.96
CA PHE A 68 -7.83 -0.61 6.94
C PHE A 68 -9.10 -1.41 6.65
N VAL A 69 -9.41 -1.72 5.39
CA VAL A 69 -10.62 -2.46 5.02
C VAL A 69 -10.48 -3.96 5.30
N ASN A 70 -9.34 -4.58 4.96
CA ASN A 70 -9.13 -6.02 5.17
C ASN A 70 -9.16 -6.40 6.67
N ARG A 71 -8.88 -5.44 7.55
CA ARG A 71 -9.03 -5.58 9.01
C ARG A 71 -10.48 -5.73 9.48
N PHE A 72 -11.49 -5.41 8.68
CA PHE A 72 -12.90 -5.61 9.05
C PHE A 72 -13.36 -7.06 8.91
N ASP A 73 -12.71 -7.85 8.05
CA ASP A 73 -13.16 -9.20 7.66
C ASP A 73 -12.31 -10.35 8.25
N GLU A 74 -11.19 -10.06 8.93
CA GLU A 74 -10.35 -11.06 9.61
C GLU A 74 -11.13 -11.82 10.71
N PRO A 75 -11.39 -13.13 10.55
CA PRO A 75 -12.12 -13.92 11.54
C PRO A 75 -11.15 -14.39 12.63
N GLY A 76 -10.78 -13.49 13.53
CA GLY A 76 -9.98 -13.84 14.70
C GLY A 76 -9.32 -12.65 15.40
N VAL A 77 -9.67 -12.42 16.67
CA VAL A 77 -9.09 -11.43 17.60
C VAL A 77 -9.32 -9.95 17.24
N ILE A 78 -10.28 -9.63 16.37
CA ILE A 78 -11.02 -8.38 16.59
C ILE A 78 -11.94 -8.71 17.77
N PRO A 79 -11.77 -8.12 18.97
CA PRO A 79 -12.88 -8.18 19.90
C PRO A 79 -14.06 -7.59 19.12
N GLN A 80 -15.19 -8.29 19.18
CA GLN A 80 -16.45 -7.77 18.69
C GLN A 80 -16.52 -6.27 19.00
N MET A 81 -17.19 -5.46 18.16
CA MET A 81 -17.64 -4.11 18.54
C MET A 81 -18.58 -4.19 19.76
N GLY A 82 -18.13 -4.76 20.87
CA GLY A 82 -18.73 -4.78 22.18
C GLY A 82 -18.27 -3.49 22.81
N SER A 83 -19.12 -2.47 22.64
CA SER A 83 -19.30 -1.23 23.40
C SER A 83 -18.12 -0.40 23.94
N ASN A 84 -16.87 -0.88 23.96
CA ASN A 84 -15.75 -0.29 24.71
C ASN A 84 -14.40 -0.31 23.95
N MET A 85 -14.35 -0.69 22.67
CA MET A 85 -13.16 -0.54 21.85
C MET A 85 -13.26 0.76 21.04
N GLU A 86 -12.32 1.69 21.25
CA GLU A 86 -12.28 2.94 20.47
C GLU A 86 -12.12 2.60 18.97
N PRO A 87 -12.89 3.24 18.07
CA PRO A 87 -12.82 3.00 16.64
C PRO A 87 -11.38 3.14 16.12
N PHE A 88 -10.80 2.06 15.59
CA PHE A 88 -9.44 2.05 15.04
C PHE A 88 -9.48 2.31 13.53
N ALA A 89 -9.64 3.57 13.17
CA ALA A 89 -9.40 4.05 11.82
C ALA A 89 -8.49 5.28 11.91
N PRO A 90 -7.45 5.39 11.07
CA PRO A 90 -6.65 6.61 11.06
C PRO A 90 -7.55 7.77 10.64
N PHE A 91 -7.57 8.80 11.46
CA PHE A 91 -8.18 10.07 11.09
C PHE A 91 -7.16 10.97 10.40
N THR A 92 -5.88 10.60 10.42
CA THR A 92 -4.81 11.31 9.70
C THR A 92 -3.74 10.41 9.14
N TRP A 93 -3.22 10.84 7.99
CA TRP A 93 -2.06 10.25 7.33
C TRP A 93 -0.93 11.27 7.25
N SER A 94 0.30 10.78 7.24
CA SER A 94 1.46 11.62 6.97
C SER A 94 2.57 10.86 6.25
N THR A 95 3.37 11.58 5.48
CA THR A 95 4.59 11.07 4.87
C THR A 95 5.70 12.12 4.91
N THR A 96 6.94 11.76 4.63
CA THR A 96 8.08 12.70 4.67
C THR A 96 8.19 13.57 3.41
N ASP A 97 7.65 13.10 2.29
CA ASP A 97 7.68 13.82 1.01
C ASP A 97 6.43 14.71 0.86
N GLU A 98 6.64 16.02 0.84
CA GLU A 98 5.58 17.01 0.70
C GLU A 98 4.83 16.91 -0.63
N SER A 99 5.54 16.61 -1.72
CA SER A 99 4.92 16.45 -3.05
C SER A 99 4.06 15.19 -3.10
N LEU A 100 4.54 14.11 -2.48
CA LEU A 100 3.77 12.88 -2.34
C LEU A 100 2.55 13.06 -1.45
N ALA A 101 2.68 13.77 -0.32
CA ALA A 101 1.56 14.09 0.56
C ALA A 101 0.44 14.81 -0.22
N GLN A 102 0.80 15.85 -0.98
CA GLN A 102 -0.15 16.59 -1.83
C GLN A 102 -0.80 15.70 -2.90
N ALA A 103 -0.02 14.84 -3.56
CA ALA A 103 -0.52 13.92 -4.58
C ALA A 103 -1.52 12.90 -4.01
N VAL A 104 -1.18 12.30 -2.86
CA VAL A 104 -2.07 11.37 -2.15
C VAL A 104 -3.35 12.08 -1.72
N SER A 105 -3.26 13.27 -1.11
CA SER A 105 -4.42 14.08 -0.75
C SER A 105 -5.37 14.34 -1.92
N ARG A 106 -4.80 14.78 -3.06
CA ARG A 106 -5.56 15.02 -4.29
C ARG A 106 -6.25 13.74 -4.77
N ARG A 107 -5.51 12.64 -4.78
CA ARG A 107 -6.03 11.35 -5.24
C ARG A 107 -7.17 10.84 -4.35
N CYS A 108 -7.07 10.99 -3.04
CA CYS A 108 -8.14 10.68 -2.10
C CYS A 108 -9.43 11.46 -2.41
N GLN A 109 -9.31 12.76 -2.72
CA GLN A 109 -10.45 13.59 -3.11
C GLN A 109 -11.06 13.15 -4.44
N GLU A 110 -10.23 12.87 -5.45
CA GLU A 110 -10.68 12.43 -6.78
C GLU A 110 -11.54 11.16 -6.73
N ILE A 111 -11.20 10.22 -5.84
CA ILE A 111 -11.95 8.96 -5.71
C ILE A 111 -13.10 9.04 -4.70
N GLY A 112 -13.39 10.23 -4.15
CA GLY A 112 -14.54 10.47 -3.28
C GLY A 112 -14.36 10.04 -1.83
N ILE A 113 -13.13 9.94 -1.31
CA ILE A 113 -12.90 9.75 0.12
C ILE A 113 -13.46 10.96 0.89
N ARG A 114 -13.99 10.71 2.09
CA ARG A 114 -14.46 11.77 3.01
C ARG A 114 -13.36 12.80 3.25
N ARG A 115 -13.72 14.08 3.16
CA ARG A 115 -12.80 15.22 3.15
C ARG A 115 -11.84 15.23 4.33
N GLU A 116 -12.29 14.78 5.50
CA GLU A 116 -11.51 14.72 6.74
C GLU A 116 -10.34 13.74 6.65
N LEU A 117 -10.45 12.70 5.82
CA LEU A 117 -9.39 11.71 5.61
C LEU A 117 -8.46 12.09 4.45
N CYS A 118 -8.84 13.07 3.63
CA CYS A 118 -8.03 13.45 2.47
C CYS A 118 -6.83 14.32 2.83
N ASP A 119 -6.71 14.82 4.06
CA ASP A 119 -5.60 15.68 4.47
C ASP A 119 -4.39 14.84 4.88
N VAL A 120 -3.37 14.80 4.03
CA VAL A 120 -2.12 14.08 4.27
C VAL A 120 -1.06 15.11 4.65
N ALA A 121 -0.56 15.01 5.89
CA ALA A 121 0.41 15.93 6.42
C ALA A 121 1.86 15.53 6.08
N VAL A 122 2.78 16.48 6.24
CA VAL A 122 4.21 16.15 6.34
C VAL A 122 4.51 15.67 7.76
N THR A 123 5.14 14.51 7.88
CA THR A 123 5.45 13.87 9.16
C THR A 123 6.45 14.70 9.97
N THR A 124 6.21 14.84 11.28
CA THR A 124 7.15 15.51 12.18
C THR A 124 8.41 14.67 12.41
N ALA A 125 9.52 15.31 12.78
CA ALA A 125 10.76 14.59 13.08
C ALA A 125 10.62 13.58 14.24
N GLU A 126 9.71 13.84 15.19
CA GLU A 126 9.44 12.92 16.29
C GLU A 126 8.66 11.69 15.83
N GLU A 127 7.55 11.90 15.11
CA GLU A 127 6.74 10.80 14.57
C GLU A 127 7.57 9.92 13.62
N LEU A 128 8.42 10.54 12.80
CA LEU A 128 9.32 9.82 11.89
C LEU A 128 10.29 8.92 12.65
N ARG A 129 10.89 9.39 13.74
CA ARG A 129 11.79 8.54 14.55
C ARG A 129 11.09 7.30 15.08
N SER A 130 9.86 7.45 15.58
CA SER A 130 9.06 6.32 16.05
C SER A 130 8.69 5.37 14.91
N ALA A 131 8.29 5.89 13.75
CA ALA A 131 7.96 5.08 12.59
C ALA A 131 9.17 4.31 12.03
N GLU A 132 10.35 4.94 11.95
CA GLU A 132 11.59 4.27 11.51
C GLU A 132 12.06 3.21 12.52
N ALA A 133 11.90 3.47 13.82
CA ALA A 133 12.17 2.47 14.84
C ALA A 133 11.23 1.26 14.71
N CYS A 134 9.97 1.50 14.35
CA CYS A 134 8.99 0.46 14.06
C CYS A 134 9.39 -0.36 12.82
N TRP A 135 9.70 0.32 11.71
CA TRP A 135 10.21 -0.31 10.48
C TRP A 135 11.42 -1.20 10.76
N THR A 136 12.43 -0.66 11.45
CA THR A 136 13.68 -1.39 11.76
C THR A 136 13.40 -2.67 12.54
N ARG A 137 12.47 -2.63 13.49
CA ARG A 137 12.09 -3.81 14.28
C ARG A 137 11.37 -4.84 13.42
N TRP A 138 10.39 -4.42 12.63
CA TRP A 138 9.63 -5.30 11.75
C TRP A 138 10.51 -5.93 10.66
N SER A 139 11.33 -5.12 9.97
CA SER A 139 12.19 -5.57 8.88
C SER A 139 13.21 -6.60 9.35
N LYS A 140 13.76 -6.41 10.56
CA LYS A 140 14.66 -7.40 11.18
C LYS A 140 13.94 -8.72 11.44
N ALA A 141 12.74 -8.67 12.02
CA ALA A 141 11.96 -9.88 12.32
C ALA A 141 11.59 -10.65 11.04
N LEU A 142 11.28 -9.94 9.94
CA LEU A 142 11.02 -10.57 8.64
C LEU A 142 12.25 -11.34 8.13
N VAL A 143 13.44 -10.72 8.14
CA VAL A 143 14.69 -11.38 7.72
C VAL A 143 14.99 -12.61 8.58
N GLU A 144 14.84 -12.50 9.90
CA GLU A 144 15.03 -13.61 10.83
C GLU A 144 14.04 -14.77 10.56
N ALA A 145 12.78 -14.45 10.27
CA ALA A 145 11.78 -15.45 9.90
C ALA A 145 12.12 -16.13 8.56
N MET A 146 12.48 -15.37 7.53
CA MET A 146 12.88 -15.93 6.23
C MET A 146 14.07 -16.89 6.37
N ALA A 147 15.07 -16.54 7.18
CA ALA A 147 16.21 -17.41 7.46
C ALA A 147 15.82 -18.67 8.26
N MET A 148 14.80 -18.59 9.12
CA MET A 148 14.33 -19.74 9.90
C MET A 148 13.59 -20.78 9.04
N PHE A 149 12.90 -20.35 8.00
CA PHE A 149 12.05 -21.22 7.16
C PHE A 149 12.74 -21.73 5.88
N ASP A 150 14.03 -21.45 5.68
CA ASP A 150 14.83 -21.92 4.53
C ASP A 150 14.11 -21.67 3.19
N LEU A 151 13.35 -20.58 3.10
CA LEU A 151 12.65 -20.19 1.88
C LEU A 151 13.73 -19.88 0.84
N PRO A 152 13.78 -20.59 -0.30
CA PRO A 152 14.85 -20.42 -1.25
C PRO A 152 14.84 -18.98 -1.77
N ASP A 153 16.02 -18.36 -1.76
CA ASP A 153 16.37 -17.27 -2.67
C ASP A 153 16.41 -17.89 -4.06
N ASP A 154 15.24 -18.21 -4.62
CA ASP A 154 15.12 -18.96 -5.86
C ASP A 154 15.60 -18.17 -7.07
N GLY A 155 16.08 -16.94 -6.86
CA GLY A 155 16.57 -16.08 -7.93
C GLY A 155 15.54 -15.96 -9.04
N ALA A 156 14.25 -16.18 -8.73
CA ALA A 156 13.18 -15.99 -9.67
C ALA A 156 13.33 -14.55 -10.12
N GLU A 157 13.80 -14.37 -11.35
CA GLU A 157 13.75 -13.08 -12.00
C GLU A 157 12.30 -12.65 -11.90
N ASN A 158 12.07 -11.69 -11.00
CA ASN A 158 10.74 -11.23 -10.65
C ASN A 158 10.27 -10.46 -11.88
N VAL A 159 9.68 -11.17 -12.83
CA VAL A 159 8.87 -10.55 -13.86
C VAL A 159 7.82 -9.77 -13.09
N GLU A 160 7.94 -8.44 -13.09
CA GLU A 160 6.98 -7.53 -12.49
C GLU A 160 5.57 -7.99 -12.89
N MET A 161 4.90 -8.71 -11.99
CA MET A 161 3.53 -9.12 -12.21
C MET A 161 2.68 -7.89 -11.92
N ILE A 162 2.63 -6.97 -12.85
CA ILE A 162 1.76 -5.80 -12.80
C ILE A 162 0.62 -5.98 -13.78
N CYS A 163 -0.53 -5.41 -13.43
CA CYS A 163 -1.64 -5.30 -14.35
C CYS A 163 -1.17 -4.46 -15.54
N MET A 164 -1.14 -5.05 -16.73
CA MET A 164 -0.66 -4.41 -17.94
C MET A 164 -1.44 -3.13 -18.31
N ASN A 165 -2.63 -2.93 -17.73
CA ASN A 165 -3.44 -1.74 -17.93
C ASN A 165 -3.19 -0.65 -16.88
N CYS A 166 -3.33 -0.98 -15.60
CA CYS A 166 -3.37 0.02 -14.53
C CYS A 166 -2.14 0.00 -13.61
N GLY A 167 -1.20 -0.91 -13.83
CA GLY A 167 -0.01 -1.08 -12.99
C GLY A 167 -0.28 -1.73 -11.63
N PHE A 168 -1.53 -2.13 -11.34
CA PHE A 168 -1.85 -2.82 -10.08
C PHE A 168 -0.99 -4.06 -9.90
N THR A 169 -0.39 -4.20 -8.73
CA THR A 169 0.40 -5.38 -8.38
C THR A 169 -0.41 -6.29 -7.48
N PRO A 170 -0.44 -7.60 -7.74
CA PRO A 170 -1.22 -8.53 -6.98
C PRO A 170 -0.72 -8.64 -5.54
N SER A 171 -1.65 -8.73 -4.60
CA SER A 171 -1.41 -9.29 -3.27
C SER A 171 -1.64 -10.80 -3.31
N MET A 172 -1.26 -11.51 -2.24
CA MET A 172 -1.49 -12.95 -2.11
C MET A 172 -2.97 -13.32 -2.26
N ASP A 173 -3.87 -12.44 -1.81
CA ASP A 173 -5.32 -12.65 -1.83
C ASP A 173 -5.98 -12.21 -3.14
N LYS A 174 -5.26 -11.46 -3.99
CA LYS A 174 -5.78 -10.92 -5.24
C LYS A 174 -4.78 -11.08 -6.39
N PRO A 175 -4.58 -12.32 -6.88
CA PRO A 175 -3.67 -12.59 -7.98
C PRO A 175 -4.17 -11.95 -9.29
N LEU A 176 -3.23 -11.54 -10.14
CA LEU A 176 -3.58 -11.10 -11.49
C LEU A 176 -4.12 -12.28 -12.31
N GLN A 177 -5.06 -11.97 -13.19
CA GLN A 177 -5.62 -12.93 -14.13
C GLN A 177 -4.89 -12.79 -15.46
N PRO A 178 -4.39 -13.89 -16.05
CA PRO A 178 -3.74 -13.84 -17.35
C PRO A 178 -4.76 -13.44 -18.44
N CYS A 179 -4.25 -12.84 -19.51
CA CYS A 179 -5.03 -12.53 -20.69
C CYS A 179 -5.67 -13.82 -21.22
N SER A 180 -7.00 -13.86 -21.25
CA SER A 180 -7.78 -15.04 -21.67
C SER A 180 -7.50 -15.55 -23.09
N ARG A 181 -6.75 -14.80 -23.92
CA ARG A 181 -6.36 -15.19 -25.27
C ARG A 181 -4.90 -15.64 -25.36
N CYS A 182 -3.95 -14.81 -24.95
CA CYS A 182 -2.52 -15.06 -25.15
C CYS A 182 -1.80 -15.66 -23.94
N LEU A 183 -2.37 -15.50 -22.74
CA LEU A 183 -1.76 -15.86 -21.45
C LEU A 183 -0.40 -15.17 -21.14
N GLN A 184 0.08 -14.26 -21.99
CA GLN A 184 1.40 -13.62 -21.87
C GLN A 184 1.42 -12.38 -20.95
N VAL A 185 0.29 -11.70 -20.81
CA VAL A 185 0.16 -10.51 -19.96
C VAL A 185 -0.96 -10.71 -18.95
N SER A 186 -0.90 -10.00 -17.82
CA SER A 186 -1.83 -10.22 -16.70
C SER A 186 -2.58 -8.94 -16.33
N TYR A 187 -3.79 -9.08 -15.79
CA TYR A 187 -4.70 -8.00 -15.46
C TYR A 187 -5.36 -8.19 -14.09
N CYS A 188 -5.58 -7.11 -13.35
CA CYS A 188 -6.27 -7.20 -12.06
C CYS A 188 -7.79 -7.39 -12.19
N SER A 189 -8.35 -7.15 -13.39
CA SER A 189 -9.77 -7.32 -13.69
C SER A 189 -10.00 -7.46 -15.19
N ARG A 190 -11.19 -7.98 -15.56
CA ARG A 190 -11.64 -8.05 -16.96
C ARG A 190 -11.84 -6.66 -17.58
N GLU A 191 -12.15 -5.67 -16.77
CA GLU A 191 -12.25 -4.27 -17.20
C GLU A 191 -10.88 -3.74 -17.62
N CYS A 192 -9.84 -4.02 -16.83
CA CYS A 192 -8.46 -3.67 -17.18
C CYS A 192 -7.99 -4.38 -18.46
N GLN A 193 -8.34 -5.66 -18.64
CA GLN A 193 -8.06 -6.37 -19.88
C GLN A 193 -8.73 -5.70 -21.09
N THR A 194 -10.01 -5.31 -20.95
CA THR A 194 -10.77 -4.67 -22.02
C THR A 194 -10.24 -3.28 -22.34
N ALA A 195 -9.88 -2.49 -21.33
CA ALA A 195 -9.30 -1.16 -21.50
C ALA A 195 -7.95 -1.18 -22.23
N ASN A 196 -7.15 -2.23 -22.03
CA ASN A 196 -5.86 -2.40 -22.72
C ASN A 196 -5.99 -3.10 -24.08
N ALA A 197 -7.20 -3.37 -24.58
CA ALA A 197 -7.38 -4.17 -25.80
C ALA A 197 -6.79 -3.51 -27.05
N GLU A 198 -6.85 -2.17 -27.17
CA GLU A 198 -6.29 -1.45 -28.32
C GLU A 198 -4.77 -1.48 -28.34
N ALA A 199 -4.14 -1.29 -27.17
CA ALA A 199 -2.68 -1.27 -27.05
C ALA A 199 -2.06 -2.67 -27.07
N HIS A 200 -2.66 -3.65 -26.39
CA HIS A 200 -2.17 -5.04 -26.38
C HIS A 200 -2.58 -5.83 -27.64
N GLY A 201 -3.69 -5.46 -28.29
CA GLY A 201 -4.27 -6.18 -29.42
C GLY A 201 -3.31 -6.60 -30.54
N PRO A 202 -2.38 -5.72 -30.99
CA PRO A 202 -1.41 -6.06 -32.03
C PRO A 202 -0.48 -7.23 -31.70
N GLU A 203 -0.17 -7.43 -30.42
CA GLU A 203 0.76 -8.45 -29.92
C GLU A 203 0.01 -9.65 -29.29
N CYS A 204 -1.33 -9.60 -29.23
CA CYS A 204 -2.17 -10.60 -28.58
C CYS A 204 -2.36 -11.85 -29.46
N VAL A 205 -1.35 -12.72 -29.48
CA VAL A 205 -1.37 -14.03 -30.16
C VAL A 205 -1.89 -15.14 -29.24
N PRO A 206 -2.78 -16.04 -29.70
CA PRO A 206 -3.25 -17.15 -28.87
C PRO A 206 -2.09 -17.98 -28.30
N GLY A 207 -2.16 -18.32 -27.01
CA GLY A 207 -1.17 -19.19 -26.38
C GLY A 207 -1.17 -20.56 -27.07
N ILE A 208 0.02 -21.08 -27.39
CA ILE A 208 0.16 -22.46 -27.85
C ILE A 208 0.15 -23.33 -26.59
N ASP A 209 -0.89 -24.17 -26.44
CA ASP A 209 -0.96 -25.26 -25.44
C ASP A 209 0.11 -26.33 -25.69
#